data_AF-A0A328TVU1-F1
#
_entry.id   AF-A0A328TVU1-F1
#
_cell.length_a   1.000
_cell.length_b   1.000
_cell.length_c   1.000
_cell.angle_alpha   90.00
_cell.angle_beta   90.00
_cell.angle_gamma   90.00
#
_symmetry.space_group_name_H-M   'P 1'
#
loop_
_entity.id
_entity.type
_entity.pdbx_description
1 polymer ?
#
loop_
_entity_poly.entity_id
_entity_poly.type
_entity_poly.pdbx_seq_one_letter_code
_entity_poly.pdbx_strand_id
1 'polypeptide(L)' 'MSDVLYIDLLIEGRNFVLNTGSELELCNNRKSIGQDVVHSIIESGLAT' A
#
# COMPACT_ATOMS: atom_id res chain seq x y z
N MET A 1 11.02 14.50 13.45
CA MET A 1 9.92 13.90 12.68
C MET A 1 10.51 13.48 11.35
N SER A 2 10.37 12.22 10.96
CA SER A 2 10.76 11.77 9.62
C SER A 2 9.77 12.33 8.61
N ASP A 3 10.26 12.84 7.48
CA ASP A 3 9.43 13.39 6.42
C ASP A 3 8.41 12.36 5.93
N VAL A 4 7.20 12.83 5.61
CA VAL A 4 6.15 11.98 5.04
C VAL A 4 6.37 11.95 3.53
N LEU A 5 7.13 10.96 3.08
CA LEU A 5 7.46 10.72 1.67
C LEU A 5 6.76 9.43 1.20
N TYR A 6 6.66 9.27 -0.13
CA TYR A 6 6.09 8.07 -0.77
C TYR A 6 4.68 7.75 -0.27
N ILE A 7 3.71 8.57 -0.65
CA ILE A 7 2.32 8.48 -0.21
C ILE A 7 1.53 7.67 -1.23
N ASP A 8 0.73 6.71 -0.74
CA ASP A 8 -0.13 5.88 -1.57
C ASP A 8 -1.39 5.46 -0.80
N LEU A 9 -2.33 4.79 -1.47
CA LEU A 9 -3.49 4.16 -0.87
C LEU A 9 -3.08 2.91 -0.08
N LEU A 10 -3.68 2.73 1.10
CA LEU A 10 -3.47 1.54 1.90
C LEU A 10 -4.24 0.35 1.31
N ILE A 11 -3.49 -0.68 0.91
CA ILE A 11 -4.01 -1.97 0.44
C ILE A 11 -3.66 -3.05 1.45
N GLU A 12 -4.67 -3.79 1.91
CA GLU A 12 -4.50 -4.97 2.75
C GLU A 12 -5.36 -6.12 2.21
N GLY A 13 -4.82 -7.33 2.18
CA GLY A 13 -5.55 -8.51 1.70
C GLY A 13 -6.08 -8.39 0.26
N ARG A 14 -5.38 -7.63 -0.60
CA ARG A 14 -5.77 -7.31 -1.99
C ARG A 14 -7.01 -6.41 -2.13
N ASN A 15 -7.33 -5.63 -1.11
CA ASN A 15 -8.44 -4.66 -1.14
C ASN A 15 -8.02 -3.29 -0.58
N PHE A 16 -8.74 -2.24 -0.97
CA PHE A 16 -8.60 -0.91 -0.37
C PHE A 16 -9.08 -0.93 1.07
N VAL A 17 -8.29 -0.34 1.97
CA VAL A 17 -8.72 -0.08 3.34
C VAL A 17 -9.49 1.23 3.40
N LEU A 18 -10.64 1.19 4.07
CA LEU A 18 -11.49 2.35 4.28
C LEU A 18 -11.49 2.73 5.76
N ASN A 19 -11.47 4.03 6.03
CA ASN A 19 -11.68 4.55 7.37
C ASN A 19 -13.17 4.45 7.79
N THR A 20 -13.50 4.85 9.02
CA THR A 20 -14.89 4.81 9.53
C THR A 20 -15.86 5.69 8.75
N GLY A 21 -15.36 6.65 7.97
CA GLY A 21 -16.13 7.50 7.06
C GLY A 21 -16.32 6.91 5.66
N SER A 22 -15.85 5.68 5.41
CA SER A 22 -15.80 5.06 4.08
C SER A 22 -14.90 5.77 3.07
N GLU A 23 -13.91 6.54 3.54
CA GLU A 23 -12.91 7.16 2.69
C GLU A 23 -11.66 6.26 2.60
N LEU A 24 -10.94 6.36 1.49
CA LEU A 24 -9.69 5.62 1.28
C LEU A 24 -8.65 6.00 2.33
N GLU A 25 -8.04 5.01 2.96
CA GLU A 25 -6.95 5.21 3.90
C GLU A 25 -5.61 5.35 3.16
N LEU A 26 -4.74 6.22 3.64
CA LEU A 26 -3.41 6.45 3.06
C LEU A 26 -2.33 5.73 3.85
N CYS A 27 -1.25 5.38 3.16
CA CYS A 27 -0.01 4.90 3.73
C CYS A 27 1.17 5.78 3.30
N ASN A 28 2.32 5.62 3.95
CA ASN A 28 3.53 6.33 3.56
C ASN A 28 4.81 5.55 3.84
N ASN A 29 5.92 6.03 3.27
CA ASN A 29 7.28 5.57 3.53
C ASN A 29 7.41 4.05 3.39
N ARG A 30 7.85 3.37 4.47
CA ARG A 30 8.07 1.92 4.47
C ARG A 30 6.83 1.12 4.08
N LYS A 31 5.62 1.59 4.44
CA LYS A 31 4.38 0.88 4.14
C LYS A 31 4.05 0.94 2.64
N SER A 32 4.13 2.13 2.04
CA SER A 32 3.97 2.32 0.59
C SER A 32 5.02 1.54 -0.21
N ILE A 33 6.30 1.67 0.14
CA ILE A 33 7.39 0.94 -0.54
C ILE A 33 7.18 -0.58 -0.45
N GLY A 34 6.70 -1.08 0.71
CA GLY A 34 6.40 -2.49 0.87
C GLY A 34 5.27 -2.98 -0.03
N GLN A 35 4.22 -2.17 -0.23
CA GLN A 35 3.12 -2.49 -1.14
C GLN A 35 3.61 -2.61 -2.58
N ASP A 36 4.47 -1.70 -3.04
CA ASP A 36 5.04 -1.75 -4.40
C ASP A 36 5.88 -3.00 -4.64
N VAL A 37 6.66 -3.44 -3.65
CA VAL A 37 7.43 -4.69 -3.74
C VAL A 37 6.50 -5.90 -3.87
N VAL A 38 5.43 -5.96 -3.07
CA VAL A 38 4.45 -7.04 -3.14
C VAL A 38 3.74 -7.04 -4.50
N HIS A 39 3.30 -5.89 -4.99
CA HIS A 39 2.67 -5.78 -6.31
C HIS A 39 3.63 -6.22 -7.41
N SER A 40 4.88 -5.75 -7.39
CA SER A 40 5.89 -6.15 -8.38
C SER A 40 6.14 -7.67 -8.39
N ILE A 41 6.15 -8.32 -7.22
CA ILE A 41 6.29 -9.78 -7.13
C ILE A 41 5.07 -10.49 -7.72
N ILE A 42 3.86 -10.04 -7.42
CA ILE A 42 2.62 -10.61 -7.96
C ILE A 42 2.57 -10.42 -9.49
N GLU A 43 2.85 -9.21 -9.97
CA GLU A 43 2.85 -8.83 -11.39
C GLU A 43 3.94 -9.56 -12.18
N SER A 44 5.05 -9.93 -11.53
CA SER A 44 6.12 -10.72 -12.15
C SER A 44 5.73 -12.18 -12.44
N GLY A 45 4.64 -12.68 -11.83
CA GLY A 45 4.21 -14.08 -11.95
C GLY A 45 5.05 -15.07 -11.13
N LEU A 46 5.96 -14.59 -10.27
CA LEU A 46 6.77 -15.43 -9.38
C LEU A 46 5.96 -16.04 -8.22
N ALA A 47 4.94 -15.31 -7.75
CA ALA A 47 4.01 -15.76 -6.72
C ALA A 47 2.61 -15.88 -7.35
N THR A 48 2.32 -17.08 -7.88
CA THR A 48 1.01 -17.45 -8.44
C THR A 48 0.16 -18.24 -7.45
#